data_AF-A0A1X2GFQ4-F1
#
_entry.id   AF-A0A1X2GFQ4-F1
#
_cell.length_a   1.000
_cell.length_b   1.000
_cell.length_c   1.000
_cell.angle_alpha   90.00
_cell.angle_beta   90.00
_cell.angle_gamma   90.00
#
_symmetry.space_group_name_H-M   'P 1'
#
loop_
_entity.id
_entity.type
_entity.pdbx_description
1 polymer ?
#
loop_
_entity_poly.entity_id
_entity_poly.type
_entity_poly.pdbx_seq_one_letter_code
_entity_poly.pdbx_strand_id
1 'polypeptide(L)' 'MKFMKTTKKSIILVVLDYAGLTTVPPQVTWMLEEHKRLKYIAVHHGYKIETLHRDDLLNDKNVEKFACRKATVKRSQHG' A
#
# COMPACT_ATOMS: atom_id res chain seq x y z
N MET A 1 -6.93 11.18 -9.04
CA MET A 1 -6.49 10.06 -9.92
C MET A 1 -7.51 9.78 -11.03
N LYS A 2 -7.39 10.41 -12.20
CA LYS A 2 -8.30 10.17 -13.34
C LYS A 2 -8.02 8.82 -14.03
N PHE A 3 -6.74 8.46 -14.18
CA PHE A 3 -6.29 7.23 -14.84
C PHE A 3 -6.86 5.95 -14.20
N MET A 4 -6.82 5.83 -12.87
CA MET A 4 -7.30 4.62 -12.18
C MET A 4 -8.81 4.41 -12.27
N LYS A 5 -9.57 5.48 -12.49
CA LYS A 5 -11.04 5.41 -12.64
C LYS A 5 -11.46 5.09 -14.07
N THR A 6 -10.69 5.51 -15.08
CA THR A 6 -11.09 5.42 -16.49
C THR A 6 -10.44 4.27 -17.25
N THR A 7 -9.32 3.74 -16.76
CA THR A 7 -8.63 2.65 -17.46
C THR A 7 -9.41 1.35 -17.43
N LYS A 8 -9.42 0.64 -18.55
CA LYS A 8 -9.94 -0.74 -18.65
C LYS A 8 -8.87 -1.79 -18.36
N LYS A 9 -7.59 -1.39 -18.31
CA LYS A 9 -6.46 -2.28 -18.06
C LYS A 9 -6.33 -2.58 -16.56
N SER A 10 -5.80 -3.75 -16.24
CA SER A 10 -5.38 -4.09 -14.88
C SER A 10 -4.24 -3.18 -14.44
N ILE A 11 -4.25 -2.79 -13.17
CA ILE A 11 -3.28 -1.88 -12.56
C ILE A 11 -2.52 -2.64 -11.48
N ILE A 12 -1.20 -2.45 -11.47
CA ILE A 12 -0.31 -2.84 -10.38
C ILE A 12 0.18 -1.53 -9.75
N LEU A 13 -0.02 -1.37 -8.45
CA LEU A 13 0.50 -0.24 -7.71
C LEU A 13 1.84 -0.63 -7.07
N VAL A 14 2.91 0.09 -7.39
CA VAL A 14 4.24 -0.15 -6.83
C VAL A 14 4.52 0.92 -5.76
N VAL A 15 4.95 0.51 -4.57
CA VAL A 15 5.18 1.40 -3.42
C VAL A 15 6.55 1.14 -2.81
N LEU A 16 7.23 2.20 -2.35
CA LEU A 16 8.62 2.17 -1.87
C LEU A 16 8.80 1.73 -0.40
N ASP A 17 7.74 1.19 0.19
CA ASP A 17 7.60 0.48 1.47
C ASP A 17 6.10 0.52 1.84
N TYR A 18 5.72 -0.10 2.96
CA TYR A 18 4.32 -0.03 3.44
C TYR A 18 3.92 1.41 3.79
N ALA A 19 4.78 2.14 4.50
CA ALA A 19 4.50 3.50 4.98
C ALA A 19 4.41 4.55 3.86
N GLY A 20 5.02 4.29 2.71
CA GLY A 20 5.01 5.13 1.52
C GLY A 20 3.67 5.10 0.78
N LEU A 21 2.79 4.13 1.09
CA LEU A 21 1.40 4.15 0.67
C LEU A 21 0.51 4.79 1.75
N THR A 22 0.46 4.17 2.93
CA THR A 22 -0.31 4.64 4.08
C THR A 22 0.12 3.87 5.33
N THR A 23 -0.12 4.46 6.50
CA THR A 23 0.02 3.80 7.80
C THR A 23 -1.33 3.42 8.44
N VAL A 24 -2.42 3.58 7.69
CA VAL A 24 -3.80 3.37 8.15
C VAL A 24 -4.44 2.26 7.30
N PRO A 25 -4.41 1.00 7.77
CA PRO A 25 -4.88 -0.15 6.99
C PRO A 25 -6.25 0.01 6.32
N PRO A 26 -7.30 0.56 6.99
CA PRO A 26 -8.61 0.76 6.34
C PRO A 26 -8.58 1.60 5.07
N GLN A 27 -7.61 2.52 4.93
CA GLN A 27 -7.47 3.33 3.71
C GLN A 27 -7.05 2.50 2.50
N VAL A 28 -6.28 1.42 2.71
CA VAL A 28 -5.90 0.49 1.62
C VAL A 28 -7.12 -0.27 1.14
N THR A 29 -7.93 -0.79 2.05
CA THR A 29 -9.19 -1.49 1.73
C THR A 29 -10.12 -0.58 0.93
N TRP A 30 -10.35 0.65 1.42
CA TRP A 30 -11.20 1.62 0.72
C TRP A 30 -10.68 1.95 -0.67
N MET A 31 -9.37 2.18 -0.83
CA MET A 31 -8.75 2.43 -2.14
C MET A 31 -8.98 1.25 -3.11
N LEU A 32 -8.83 0.01 -2.63
CA LEU A 32 -9.05 -1.18 -3.44
C LEU A 32 -10.52 -1.27 -3.87
N GLU A 33 -11.46 -1.05 -2.96
CA GLU A 33 -12.91 -1.04 -3.25
C GLU A 33 -13.27 0.01 -4.31
N GLU A 34 -12.76 1.23 -4.17
CA GLU A 34 -13.02 2.33 -5.13
C GLU A 34 -12.39 2.03 -6.51
N HIS A 35 -11.28 1.29 -6.54
CA HIS A 35 -10.53 1.01 -7.76
C HIS A 35 -10.47 -0.49 -8.09
N LYS A 36 -11.57 -1.03 -8.65
CA LYS A 36 -11.70 -2.45 -9.05
C LYS A 36 -10.62 -2.98 -10.01
N ARG A 37 -9.96 -2.08 -10.74
CA ARG A 37 -8.86 -2.41 -11.67
C ARG A 37 -7.50 -2.55 -10.99
N LEU A 38 -7.36 -2.13 -9.73
CA LEU A 38 -6.17 -2.38 -8.92
C LEU A 38 -6.19 -3.84 -8.46
N LYS A 39 -5.28 -4.63 -9.03
CA LYS A 39 -5.22 -6.09 -8.83
C LYS A 39 -4.10 -6.51 -7.90
N TYR A 40 -3.01 -5.75 -7.89
CA TYR A 40 -1.84 -6.06 -7.08
C TYR A 40 -1.25 -4.79 -6.49
N ILE A 41 -0.72 -4.92 -5.27
CA ILE A 41 0.18 -3.94 -4.67
C ILE A 41 1.54 -4.61 -4.53
N ALA A 42 2.55 -4.04 -5.19
CA ALA A 42 3.93 -4.47 -5.11
C ALA A 42 4.70 -3.55 -4.14
N VAL A 43 5.10 -4.09 -3.00
CA VAL A 43 5.82 -3.38 -1.94
C VAL A 43 7.31 -3.65 -2.09
N HIS A 44 8.09 -2.60 -2.33
CA HIS A 44 9.53 -2.67 -2.47
C HIS A 44 10.19 -2.53 -1.09
N HIS A 45 10.86 -3.60 -0.63
CA HIS A 45 11.58 -3.66 0.65
C HIS A 45 13.09 -3.46 0.50
N GLY A 46 13.52 -2.66 -0.48
CA GLY A 46 14.93 -2.37 -0.76
C GLY A 46 15.61 -3.42 -1.64
N TYR A 47 15.59 -4.69 -1.21
CA TYR A 47 16.24 -5.81 -1.91
C TYR A 47 15.26 -6.87 -2.44
N LYS A 48 13.96 -6.73 -2.10
CA LYS A 48 12.91 -7.66 -2.52
C LYS A 48 11.62 -6.91 -2.83
N ILE A 49 10.82 -7.47 -3.73
CA ILE A 49 9.46 -7.01 -4.02
C ILE A 49 8.49 -8.04 -3.46
N GLU A 50 7.60 -7.61 -2.58
CA GLU A 50 6.48 -8.41 -2.09
C GLU A 50 5.23 -8.01 -2.87
N THR A 51 4.58 -8.97 -3.51
CA THR A 51 3.34 -8.72 -4.26
C THR A 51 2.15 -9.21 -3.46
N LEU A 52 1.20 -8.31 -3.20
CA LEU A 52 -0.05 -8.59 -2.48
C LEU A 52 -1.22 -8.53 -3.47
N HIS A 53 -1.98 -9.62 -3.57
CA HIS A 53 -3.16 -9.66 -4.42
C HIS A 53 -4.33 -8.92 -3.77
N ARG A 54 -5.20 -8.35 -4.61
CA ARG A 54 -6.41 -7.65 -4.17
C ARG A 54 -7.26 -8.51 -3.23
N ASP A 55 -7.50 -9.77 -3.59
CA ASP A 55 -8.42 -10.62 -2.84
C ASP A 55 -7.84 -10.95 -1.46
N ASP A 56 -6.53 -11.10 -1.34
CA ASP A 56 -5.84 -11.29 -0.06
C ASP A 56 -5.86 -10.02 0.79
N LEU A 57 -5.83 -8.84 0.16
CA LEU A 57 -5.92 -7.56 0.86
C LEU A 57 -7.34 -7.23 1.34
N LEU A 58 -8.37 -7.74 0.66
CA LEU A 58 -9.77 -7.50 1.02
C LEU A 58 -10.32 -8.54 2.00
N ASN A 59 -9.87 -9.80 1.92
CA ASN A 59 -10.43 -10.90 2.70
C ASN A 59 -9.53 -11.39 3.85
N ASP A 60 -8.25 -11.02 3.86
CA ASP A 60 -7.28 -11.48 4.86
C ASP A 60 -6.69 -10.30 5.65
N LYS A 61 -5.89 -10.62 6.68
CA LYS A 61 -5.20 -9.65 7.54
C LYS A 61 -3.94 -9.07 6.89
N ASN A 62 -3.69 -9.31 5.60
CA ASN A 62 -2.54 -8.74 4.90
C ASN A 62 -2.55 -7.21 4.87
N VAL A 63 -3.72 -6.58 4.99
CA VAL A 63 -3.84 -5.13 5.11
C VAL A 63 -3.20 -4.58 6.39
N GLU A 64 -3.12 -5.38 7.46
CA GLU A 64 -2.48 -4.98 8.72
C GLU A 64 -0.97 -4.78 8.58
N LYS A 65 -0.35 -5.30 7.51
CA LYS A 65 1.05 -5.00 7.20
C LYS A 65 1.26 -3.51 6.92
N PHE A 66 0.22 -2.78 6.54
CA PHE A 66 0.25 -1.33 6.40
C PHE A 66 0.12 -0.58 7.74
N ALA A 67 -0.11 -1.26 8.86
CA ALA A 67 -0.11 -0.67 10.20
C ALA A 67 1.32 -0.39 10.71
N CYS A 68 2.24 -0.02 9.82
CA CYS A 68 3.61 0.32 10.13
C CYS A 68 3.66 1.70 10.79
N ARG A 69 3.50 1.78 12.11
CA ARG A 69 3.86 3.01 12.85
C ARG A 69 5.38 3.20 12.70
N LYS A 70 5.81 4.20 11.93
CA LYS A 70 7.17 4.73 12.11
C LYS A 70 7.23 5.25 13.54
N ALA A 71 7.94 4.56 14.42
CA ALA A 71 8.35 5.15 15.68
C ALA A 71 9.00 6.50 15.33
N THR A 72 8.59 7.57 16.03
CA THR A 72 9.20 8.88 15.85
C THR A 72 10.70 8.73 16.04
N VAL A 73 11.45 8.71 14.93
CA VAL A 73 12.91 8.74 15.00
C VAL A 73 13.25 10.06 15.70
N LYS A 74 13.78 9.98 16.94
CA LYS A 74 14.38 11.14 17.59
C LYS A 74 15.47 11.64 16.65
N ARG A 75 15.18 12.70 15.89
CA ARG A 75 16.23 13.45 15.21
C ARG A 75 17.13 14.00 16.30
N SER A 76 18.44 13.83 16.12
CA SER A 76 19.46 14.24 17.09
C SER A 76 19.17 15.66 17.59
N GLN A 77 19.00 15.83 18.91
CA GLN A 77 19.05 17.15 19.52
C GLN A 77 20.53 17.51 19.65
N HIS A 78 21.08 18.12 18.60
CA HIS A 78 22.35 18.82 18.70
C HIS A 78 22.09 20.25 18.21
N GLY A 79 21.83 21.11 19.18
CA GLY A 79 21.68 22.55 19.07
C GLY A 79 22.12 23.16 20.39
#